data_AF-A0A924Z6T6-F1
#
_entry.id   AF-A0A924Z6T6-F1
#
_cell.length_a   1.000
_cell.length_b   1.000
_cell.length_c   1.000
_cell.angle_alpha   90.00
_cell.angle_beta   90.00
_cell.angle_gamma   90.00
#
_symmetry.space_group_name_H-M   'P 1'
#
loop_
_entity.id
_entity.type
_entity.pdbx_description
1 polymer ?
#
loop_
_entity_poly.entity_id
_entity_poly.type
_entity_poly.pdbx_seq_one_letter_code
_entity_poly.pdbx_strand_id
1 'polypeptide(L)'
;MNLKPVAIGLLTVGALGAAGYGLYSAGMQRGMRLTTAVVQPAPAASASAVTEAPPQGIAQGEAATRRHLASNLKAGDIDPVVGRKILYYHDPMVPGNQFDKPAKSPFMDMMLVPVYADSAGASDPSTVTISPRVRQNLGVRTALVTEGTLSPQVTAVGSIAFNERDQVIVQARATSFIERLRVQATLDRVVKGQPLAELYVPDWIAAQEEFLSVRRMQGNDLAGLVDGARQRMRQVGMSDAQIALVESSGRTQPRITLVAPIGGVVTELMAREGMSVAPGTTLFRINGLSTVWANAEVPESQSALLRPG
;
A
#
# COMPACT_ATOMS: atom_id res chain seq x y z
N MET A 1 5.56 37.44 32.32
CA MET A 1 5.96 36.55 31.21
C MET A 1 6.27 35.19 31.82
N ASN A 2 5.37 34.21 31.67
CA ASN A 2 5.44 32.93 32.38
C ASN A 2 6.21 31.88 31.56
N LEU A 3 7.42 31.54 32.01
CA LEU A 3 8.38 30.62 31.37
C LEU A 3 8.08 29.12 31.58
N LYS A 4 7.05 28.77 32.34
CA LYS A 4 6.74 27.37 32.69
C LYS A 4 6.21 26.46 31.57
N PRO A 5 5.42 26.92 30.55
CA PRO A 5 4.93 26.01 29.51
C PRO A 5 5.99 25.68 28.44
N VAL A 6 7.01 26.51 28.26
CA VAL A 6 8.07 26.30 27.24
C VAL A 6 9.05 25.21 27.66
N ALA A 7 9.35 25.09 28.96
CA ALA A 7 10.26 24.06 29.47
C ALA A 7 9.68 22.64 29.37
N ILE A 8 8.36 22.49 29.48
CA ILE A 8 7.67 21.18 29.37
C ILE A 8 7.63 20.71 27.91
N GLY A 9 7.46 21.63 26.96
CA GLY A 9 7.48 21.31 25.52
C GLY A 9 8.85 20.86 25.01
N LEU A 10 9.94 21.39 25.57
CA LEU A 10 11.31 21.00 25.17
C LEU A 10 11.72 19.62 25.70
N LEU A 11 11.23 19.23 26.89
CA LEU A 11 11.51 17.92 27.48
C LEU A 11 10.78 16.77 26.75
N THR A 12 9.58 17.01 26.23
CA THR A 12 8.81 15.97 25.51
C THR A 12 9.34 15.71 24.10
N VAL A 13 9.89 16.73 23.42
CA VAL A 13 10.54 16.56 22.11
C VAL A 13 11.87 15.81 22.23
N GLY A 14 12.65 16.07 23.28
CA GLY A 14 13.91 15.35 23.54
C GLY A 14 13.71 13.85 23.82
N ALA A 15 12.65 13.47 24.53
CA ALA A 15 12.35 12.09 24.86
C ALA A 15 11.93 11.25 23.64
N LEU A 16 11.22 11.84 22.67
CA LEU A 16 10.80 11.17 21.43
C LEU A 16 11.97 10.97 20.45
N GLY A 17 12.91 11.92 20.39
CA GLY A 17 14.10 11.80 19.55
C GLY A 17 15.06 10.68 19.99
N ALA A 18 15.25 10.52 21.30
CA ALA A 18 16.12 9.49 21.86
C ALA A 18 15.56 8.06 21.66
N ALA A 19 14.24 7.88 21.78
CA ALA A 19 13.58 6.60 21.54
C ALA A 19 13.65 6.16 20.07
N GLY A 20 13.50 7.11 19.13
CA GLY A 20 13.62 6.84 17.69
C GLY A 20 15.03 6.40 17.28
N TYR A 21 16.06 7.03 17.84
CA TYR A 21 17.45 6.68 17.54
C TYR A 21 17.87 5.32 18.13
N GLY A 22 17.34 4.96 19.31
CA GLY A 22 17.55 3.64 19.91
C GLY A 22 17.01 2.49 19.07
N LEU A 23 15.81 2.66 18.48
CA LEU A 23 15.22 1.65 17.60
C LEU A 23 15.94 1.55 16.25
N TYR A 24 16.43 2.67 15.71
CA TYR A 24 17.20 2.69 14.46
C TYR A 24 18.58 2.00 14.60
N SER A 25 19.30 2.27 15.69
CA SER A 25 20.60 1.64 15.97
C SER A 25 20.49 0.14 16.28
N ALA A 26 19.44 -0.29 16.98
CA ALA A 26 19.15 -1.71 17.22
C ALA A 26 18.76 -2.46 15.92
N GLY A 27 18.11 -1.78 14.98
CA GLY A 27 17.80 -2.31 13.65
C GLY A 27 19.04 -2.57 12.79
N MET A 28 20.00 -1.63 12.78
CA MET A 28 21.26 -1.82 12.05
C MET A 28 22.11 -2.98 12.58
N GLN A 29 22.19 -3.15 13.90
CA GLN A 29 23.00 -4.22 14.50
C GLN A 29 22.46 -5.63 14.21
N ARG A 30 21.15 -5.79 13.99
CA ARG A 30 20.57 -7.06 13.56
C ARG A 30 20.79 -7.34 12.07
N GLY A 31 20.86 -6.31 11.23
CA GLY A 31 21.15 -6.45 9.80
C GLY A 31 22.58 -6.92 9.49
N MET A 32 23.55 -6.62 10.36
CA MET A 32 24.96 -7.01 10.17
C MET A 32 25.32 -8.42 10.66
N ARG A 33 24.41 -9.15 11.32
CA ARG A 33 24.67 -10.51 11.85
C ARG A 33 24.21 -11.65 10.94
N LEU A 34 23.66 -11.35 9.75
CA LEU A 34 23.18 -12.34 8.79
C LEU A 34 24.19 -12.73 7.70
N THR A 35 25.43 -12.25 7.77
CA THR A 35 26.47 -12.53 6.76
C THR A 35 27.77 -13.03 7.39
N THR A 36 27.73 -14.20 8.02
CA THR A 36 28.90 -15.11 8.11
C THR A 36 28.42 -16.52 8.42
N ALA A 37 27.85 -17.20 7.43
CA ALA A 37 27.81 -18.66 7.45
C ALA A 37 29.17 -19.15 6.93
N VAL A 38 30.05 -19.54 7.86
CA VAL A 38 31.32 -20.19 7.58
C VAL A 38 31.01 -21.59 7.02
N VAL A 39 31.43 -21.85 5.80
CA VAL A 39 31.41 -23.18 5.18
C VAL A 39 32.42 -24.05 5.91
N GLN A 40 31.93 -25.12 6.54
CA GLN A 40 32.75 -26.13 7.19
C GLN A 40 33.16 -27.20 6.15
N PRO A 41 34.45 -27.41 5.86
CA PRO A 41 34.87 -28.45 4.95
C PRO A 41 34.78 -29.82 5.65
N ALA A 42 34.19 -30.79 4.95
CA ALA A 42 34.15 -32.19 5.36
C ALA A 42 35.57 -32.81 5.38
N PRO A 43 35.84 -33.82 6.25
CA PRO A 43 37.17 -34.37 6.40
C PRO A 43 37.60 -35.17 5.16
N ALA A 44 38.87 -35.02 4.81
CA ALA A 44 39.53 -35.73 3.73
C ALA A 44 39.54 -37.25 4.00
N ALA A 45 38.97 -38.02 3.07
CA ALA A 45 39.17 -39.46 2.99
C ALA A 45 40.51 -39.75 2.28
N SER A 46 41.34 -40.45 3.03
CA SER A 46 42.48 -41.31 2.66
C SER A 46 42.75 -41.56 1.17
N ALA A 47 43.99 -41.29 0.78
CA ALA A 47 44.62 -41.64 -0.49
C ALA A 47 44.54 -43.14 -0.80
N SER A 48 44.17 -43.46 -2.04
CA SER A 48 44.43 -44.74 -2.70
C SER A 48 44.41 -44.54 -4.22
N ALA A 49 45.51 -44.94 -4.87
CA ALA A 49 45.78 -44.96 -6.31
C ALA A 49 45.78 -43.60 -7.05
N VAL A 50 46.94 -43.22 -7.58
CA VAL A 50 47.08 -42.10 -8.52
C VAL A 50 46.37 -42.46 -9.81
N THR A 51 45.10 -42.10 -9.94
CA THR A 51 44.37 -42.08 -11.20
C THR A 51 44.66 -40.76 -11.89
N GLU A 52 45.51 -40.77 -12.91
CA GLU A 52 45.81 -39.55 -13.67
C GLU A 52 44.60 -39.20 -14.55
N ALA A 53 44.34 -37.90 -14.75
CA ALA A 53 43.24 -37.45 -15.61
C ALA A 53 43.46 -37.96 -17.05
N PRO A 54 42.39 -38.31 -17.80
CA PRO A 54 42.54 -38.72 -19.18
C PRO A 54 43.24 -37.62 -20.00
N PRO A 55 44.10 -37.99 -20.97
CA PRO A 55 44.83 -37.04 -21.79
C PRO A 55 43.88 -36.04 -22.46
N GLN A 56 44.10 -34.74 -22.22
CA GLN A 56 43.23 -33.67 -22.73
C GLN A 56 43.78 -32.99 -24.00
N GLY A 57 44.93 -33.43 -24.50
CA GLY A 57 45.57 -32.88 -25.69
C GLY A 57 46.36 -33.92 -26.47
N ILE A 58 46.72 -33.58 -27.71
CA ILE A 58 47.37 -34.48 -28.67
C ILE A 58 48.66 -35.07 -28.08
N ALA A 59 49.55 -34.24 -27.53
CA ALA A 59 50.83 -34.70 -26.95
C ALA A 59 50.65 -35.69 -25.79
N GLN A 60 49.65 -35.46 -24.93
CA GLN A 60 49.32 -36.36 -23.82
C GLN A 60 48.68 -37.66 -24.34
N GLY A 61 47.86 -37.56 -25.39
CA GLY A 61 47.23 -38.67 -26.07
C GLY A 61 48.24 -39.60 -26.74
N GLU A 62 49.23 -39.04 -27.43
CA GLU A 62 50.32 -39.82 -28.03
C GLU A 62 51.17 -40.51 -26.97
N ALA A 63 51.44 -39.84 -25.84
CA ALA A 63 52.14 -40.44 -24.71
C ALA A 63 51.37 -41.62 -24.12
N ALA A 64 50.04 -41.50 -23.99
CA ALA A 64 49.18 -42.61 -23.57
C ALA A 64 49.27 -43.80 -24.55
N THR A 65 49.20 -43.55 -25.86
CA THR A 65 49.30 -44.62 -26.87
C THR A 65 50.66 -45.30 -26.89
N ARG A 66 51.77 -44.58 -26.66
CA ARG A 66 53.10 -45.22 -26.50
C ARG A 66 53.13 -46.15 -25.29
N ARG A 67 52.49 -45.77 -24.17
CA ARG A 67 52.35 -46.65 -23.01
C ARG A 67 51.47 -47.86 -23.32
N HIS A 68 50.36 -47.66 -24.03
CA HIS A 68 49.47 -48.75 -24.42
C HIS A 68 50.15 -49.75 -25.36
N LEU A 69 51.01 -49.27 -26.26
CA LEU A 69 51.84 -50.12 -27.11
C LEU A 69 52.87 -50.93 -26.29
N ALA A 70 53.50 -50.31 -25.29
CA ALA A 70 54.44 -51.01 -24.41
C ALA A 70 53.76 -52.06 -23.51
N SER A 71 52.51 -51.80 -23.09
CA SER A 71 51.72 -52.65 -22.21
C SER A 71 50.76 -53.60 -22.95
N ASN A 72 50.80 -53.65 -24.29
CA ASN A 72 49.88 -54.42 -25.14
C ASN A 72 48.38 -54.21 -24.84
N LEU A 73 48.00 -53.00 -24.44
CA LEU A 73 46.61 -52.61 -24.17
C LEU A 73 45.90 -52.27 -25.48
N LYS A 74 44.68 -52.76 -25.69
CA LYS A 74 43.85 -52.45 -26.87
C LYS A 74 42.52 -51.82 -26.49
N ALA A 75 41.75 -51.39 -27.49
CA ALA A 75 40.37 -51.00 -27.30
C ALA A 75 39.60 -52.14 -26.60
N GLY A 76 38.83 -51.78 -25.57
CA GLY A 76 38.17 -52.71 -24.67
C GLY A 76 38.89 -52.94 -23.34
N ASP A 77 40.20 -52.73 -23.27
CA ASP A 77 40.99 -52.90 -22.04
C ASP A 77 40.90 -51.64 -21.16
N ILE A 78 41.16 -51.82 -19.87
CA ILE A 78 41.19 -50.73 -18.89
C ILE A 78 42.63 -50.22 -18.80
N ASP A 79 42.84 -48.92 -19.04
CA ASP A 79 44.13 -48.29 -18.84
C ASP A 79 44.45 -48.27 -17.33
N PRO A 80 45.53 -48.93 -16.86
CA PRO A 80 45.89 -48.97 -15.45
C PRO A 80 46.30 -47.60 -14.87
N VAL A 81 46.65 -46.62 -15.71
CA VAL A 81 47.06 -45.27 -15.28
C VAL A 81 45.85 -44.35 -15.08
N VAL A 82 44.85 -44.49 -15.96
CA VAL A 82 43.63 -43.65 -15.97
C VAL A 82 42.46 -44.37 -15.30
N GLY A 83 42.56 -45.68 -15.06
CA GLY A 83 41.50 -46.50 -14.47
C GLY A 83 40.24 -46.61 -15.33
N ARG A 84 40.33 -46.30 -16.63
CA ARG A 84 39.17 -46.19 -17.54
C ARG A 84 39.29 -47.12 -18.74
N LYS A 85 38.14 -47.57 -19.23
CA LYS A 85 38.04 -48.39 -20.44
C LYS A 85 38.35 -47.56 -21.68
N ILE A 86 39.31 -48.03 -22.47
CA ILE A 86 39.66 -47.47 -23.77
C ILE A 86 38.56 -47.89 -24.76
N LEU A 87 37.86 -46.95 -25.38
CA LEU A 87 36.82 -47.25 -26.35
C LEU A 87 37.41 -47.52 -27.73
N TYR A 88 38.22 -46.59 -28.24
CA TYR A 88 38.91 -46.68 -29.54
C TYR A 88 40.05 -45.65 -29.59
N TYR A 89 40.92 -45.80 -30.57
CA TYR A 89 41.98 -44.85 -30.91
C TYR A 89 41.60 -44.10 -32.19
N HIS A 90 41.95 -42.82 -32.28
CA HIS A 90 41.66 -42.00 -33.47
C HIS A 90 42.84 -41.09 -33.82
N ASP A 91 42.89 -40.65 -35.08
CA ASP A 91 43.82 -39.63 -35.55
C ASP A 91 43.20 -38.23 -35.32
N PRO A 92 43.85 -37.33 -34.55
CA PRO A 92 43.32 -35.99 -34.30
C PRO A 92 43.36 -35.06 -35.53
N MET A 93 44.14 -35.38 -36.57
CA MET A 93 44.25 -34.60 -37.81
C MET A 93 43.34 -35.11 -38.93
N VAL A 94 42.96 -36.39 -38.89
CA VAL A 94 42.01 -37.01 -39.84
C VAL A 94 40.82 -37.61 -39.07
N PRO A 95 39.85 -36.77 -38.65
CA PRO A 95 38.70 -37.25 -37.90
C PRO A 95 37.81 -38.13 -38.79
N GLY A 96 37.46 -39.34 -38.31
CA GLY A 96 36.50 -40.23 -38.97
C GLY A 96 36.83 -41.72 -38.81
N ASN A 97 38.11 -42.07 -38.74
CA ASN A 97 38.54 -43.46 -38.64
C ASN A 97 38.85 -43.83 -37.17
N GLN A 98 38.26 -44.94 -36.71
CA GLN A 98 38.47 -45.50 -35.38
C GLN A 98 39.31 -46.77 -35.49
N PHE A 99 40.25 -46.94 -34.57
CA PHE A 99 41.17 -48.08 -34.54
C PHE A 99 41.09 -48.79 -33.20
N ASP A 100 41.13 -50.12 -33.23
CA ASP A 100 41.03 -50.95 -32.02
C ASP A 100 42.37 -51.17 -31.32
N LYS A 101 43.48 -50.80 -31.96
CA LYS A 101 44.84 -51.05 -31.45
C LYS A 101 45.63 -49.75 -31.36
N PRO A 102 46.49 -49.60 -30.32
CA PRO A 102 47.45 -48.51 -30.29
C PRO A 102 48.43 -48.69 -31.44
N ALA A 103 48.52 -47.71 -32.33
CA ALA A 103 49.39 -47.74 -33.49
C ALA A 103 49.80 -46.33 -33.91
N LYS A 104 50.75 -46.27 -34.84
CA LYS A 104 51.01 -45.07 -35.64
C LYS A 104 49.87 -44.92 -36.66
N SER A 105 49.40 -43.70 -36.87
CA SER A 105 48.33 -43.45 -37.83
C SER A 105 48.79 -43.85 -39.24
N PRO A 106 47.93 -44.52 -40.04
CA PRO A 106 48.22 -44.83 -41.44
C PRO A 106 48.22 -43.59 -42.35
N PHE A 107 47.63 -42.48 -41.89
CA PHE A 107 47.41 -41.27 -42.70
C PHE A 107 48.41 -40.17 -42.38
N MET A 108 48.85 -40.12 -41.12
CA MET A 108 49.80 -39.15 -40.62
C MET A 108 50.83 -39.89 -39.77
N ASP A 109 52.11 -39.53 -39.89
CA ASP A 109 53.21 -40.24 -39.23
C ASP A 109 53.30 -39.97 -37.69
N MET A 110 52.15 -39.92 -37.00
CA MET A 110 51.96 -39.61 -35.58
C MET A 110 51.22 -40.74 -34.84
N MET A 111 51.26 -40.74 -33.50
CA MET A 111 50.58 -41.77 -32.71
C MET A 111 49.08 -41.47 -32.64
N LEU A 112 48.25 -42.51 -32.73
CA LEU A 112 46.80 -42.36 -32.49
C LEU A 112 46.54 -41.91 -31.05
N VAL A 113 45.38 -41.33 -30.76
CA VAL A 113 44.98 -40.85 -29.41
C VAL A 113 43.78 -41.66 -28.89
N PRO A 114 43.82 -42.20 -27.64
CA PRO A 114 42.74 -43.01 -27.07
C PRO A 114 41.55 -42.16 -26.59
N VAL A 115 40.33 -42.65 -26.80
CA VAL A 115 39.08 -42.07 -26.27
C VAL A 115 38.51 -42.98 -25.18
N TYR A 116 38.11 -42.40 -24.04
CA TYR A 116 37.62 -43.15 -22.87
C TYR A 116 36.10 -43.03 -22.70
N ALA A 117 35.48 -44.02 -22.05
CA ALA A 117 34.03 -44.16 -21.91
C ALA A 117 33.29 -42.93 -21.33
N ASP A 118 33.88 -42.20 -20.39
CA ASP A 118 33.20 -41.06 -19.74
C ASP A 118 33.33 -39.73 -20.51
N SER A 119 34.01 -39.73 -21.66
CA SER A 119 34.15 -38.54 -22.53
C SER A 119 32.93 -38.37 -23.45
N ALA A 120 32.15 -39.43 -23.64
CA ALA A 120 30.86 -39.41 -24.33
C ALA A 120 29.76 -39.43 -23.27
N GLY A 121 29.17 -38.26 -23.00
CA GLY A 121 28.23 -38.04 -21.91
C GLY A 121 27.12 -39.09 -21.83
N ALA A 122 26.89 -39.60 -20.62
CA ALA A 122 25.67 -40.30 -20.27
C ALA A 122 24.49 -39.33 -20.45
N SER A 123 23.86 -39.39 -21.62
CA SER A 123 22.69 -38.59 -21.97
C SER A 123 21.45 -39.16 -21.29
N ASP A 124 21.11 -38.58 -20.14
CA ASP A 124 19.77 -38.65 -19.56
C ASP A 124 18.81 -37.90 -20.50
N PRO A 125 17.73 -38.51 -21.03
CA PRO A 125 16.85 -37.90 -22.04
C PRO A 125 16.09 -36.66 -21.55
N SER A 126 16.17 -36.35 -20.26
CA SER A 126 15.60 -35.17 -19.60
C SER A 126 16.54 -33.95 -19.56
N THR A 127 17.80 -34.10 -20.01
CA THR A 127 18.81 -33.02 -19.92
C THR A 127 19.36 -32.64 -21.29
N VAL A 128 19.17 -31.39 -21.69
CA VAL A 128 19.79 -30.80 -22.89
C VAL A 128 21.06 -30.07 -22.49
N THR A 129 22.20 -30.50 -23.03
CA THR A 129 23.50 -29.89 -22.76
C THR A 129 23.84 -28.86 -23.83
N ILE A 130 24.18 -27.63 -23.43
CA ILE A 130 24.56 -26.52 -24.32
C ILE A 130 26.01 -26.13 -24.04
N SER A 131 26.78 -25.85 -25.09
CA SER A 131 28.19 -25.47 -24.92
C SER A 131 28.35 -24.13 -24.17
N PRO A 132 29.35 -23.99 -23.28
CA PRO A 132 29.58 -22.74 -22.55
C PRO A 132 29.85 -21.52 -23.45
N ARG A 133 30.48 -21.74 -24.61
CA ARG A 133 30.74 -20.67 -25.61
C ARG A 133 29.42 -20.13 -26.19
N VAL A 134 28.48 -21.02 -26.50
CA VAL A 134 27.15 -20.62 -26.99
C VAL A 134 26.38 -19.89 -25.90
N ARG A 135 26.41 -20.39 -24.65
CA ARG A 135 25.78 -19.74 -23.49
C ARG A 135 26.33 -18.33 -23.23
N GLN A 136 27.64 -18.13 -23.37
CA GLN A 136 28.29 -16.83 -23.18
C GLN A 136 27.98 -15.86 -24.33
N ASN A 137 28.04 -16.32 -25.59
CA ASN A 137 27.73 -15.49 -26.75
C ASN A 137 26.26 -15.04 -26.78
N LEU A 138 25.35 -15.87 -26.27
CA LEU A 138 23.92 -15.54 -26.12
C LEU A 138 23.63 -14.65 -24.90
N GLY A 139 24.60 -14.44 -24.00
CA GLY A 139 24.42 -13.61 -22.80
C GLY A 139 23.33 -14.14 -21.86
N VAL A 140 23.25 -15.47 -21.68
CA VAL A 140 22.21 -16.12 -20.88
C VAL A 140 22.25 -15.60 -19.43
N ARG A 141 21.09 -15.13 -18.94
CA ARG A 141 20.90 -14.66 -17.56
C ARG A 141 20.02 -15.65 -16.80
N THR A 142 20.41 -15.97 -15.57
CA THR A 142 19.64 -16.84 -14.67
C THR A 142 19.39 -16.11 -13.35
N ALA A 143 18.27 -16.42 -12.72
CA ALA A 143 17.97 -15.99 -11.36
C ALA A 143 17.63 -17.22 -10.51
N LEU A 144 17.91 -17.16 -9.22
CA LEU A 144 17.47 -18.18 -8.27
C LEU A 144 15.96 -18.07 -8.06
N VAL A 145 15.27 -19.21 -8.00
CA VAL A 145 13.83 -19.26 -7.69
C VAL A 145 13.66 -19.01 -6.19
N THR A 146 12.79 -18.06 -5.87
CA THR A 146 12.42 -17.71 -4.49
C THR A 146 10.91 -17.73 -4.33
N GLU A 147 10.43 -18.23 -3.20
CA GLU A 147 9.02 -18.12 -2.82
C GLU A 147 8.72 -16.73 -2.25
N GLY A 148 7.54 -16.18 -2.54
CA GLY A 148 7.10 -14.87 -2.06
C GLY A 148 5.67 -14.54 -2.46
N THR A 149 5.14 -13.44 -1.93
CA THR A 149 3.80 -12.96 -2.27
C THR A 149 3.87 -11.98 -3.44
N LEU A 150 3.19 -12.28 -4.54
CA LEU A 150 2.99 -11.32 -5.63
C LEU A 150 1.77 -10.45 -5.30
N SER A 151 1.99 -9.15 -5.13
CA SER A 151 0.92 -8.16 -4.92
C SER A 151 0.72 -7.35 -6.19
N PRO A 152 -0.31 -7.66 -7.01
CA PRO A 152 -0.61 -6.89 -8.21
C PRO A 152 -0.97 -5.46 -7.82
N GLN A 153 -0.43 -4.48 -8.54
CA GLN A 153 -0.81 -3.09 -8.36
C GLN A 153 -2.07 -2.81 -9.20
N VAL A 154 -3.08 -2.24 -8.56
CA VAL A 154 -4.31 -1.77 -9.22
C VAL A 154 -4.25 -0.25 -9.26
N THR A 155 -4.31 0.32 -10.47
CA THR A 155 -4.40 1.77 -10.68
C THR A 155 -5.81 2.09 -11.16
N ALA A 156 -6.48 3.00 -10.46
CA ALA A 156 -7.83 3.43 -10.76
C ALA A 156 -7.88 4.96 -10.82
N VAL A 157 -8.76 5.49 -11.69
CA VAL A 157 -9.14 6.89 -11.66
C VAL A 157 -10.22 7.09 -10.61
N GLY A 158 -10.41 8.32 -10.14
CA GLY A 158 -11.39 8.60 -9.11
C GLY A 158 -11.71 10.08 -8.99
N SER A 159 -12.70 10.37 -8.16
CA SER A 159 -13.14 11.73 -7.85
C SER A 159 -13.18 11.96 -6.34
N ILE A 160 -13.00 13.22 -5.95
CA ILE A 160 -13.18 13.66 -4.56
C ILE A 160 -14.60 14.17 -4.44
N ALA A 161 -15.38 13.57 -3.56
CA ALA A 161 -16.75 13.94 -3.26
C ALA A 161 -16.87 14.49 -1.83
N PHE A 162 -17.93 15.24 -1.58
CA PHE A 162 -18.27 15.65 -0.22
C PHE A 162 -18.57 14.42 0.63
N ASN A 163 -18.18 14.47 1.91
CA ASN A 163 -18.60 13.46 2.86
C ASN A 163 -20.09 13.67 3.18
N GLU A 164 -20.95 12.78 2.70
CA GLU A 164 -22.39 12.85 2.93
C GLU A 164 -22.77 12.63 4.41
N ARG A 165 -21.87 12.07 5.22
CA ARG A 165 -22.05 11.97 6.68
C ARG A 165 -21.76 13.28 7.41
N ASP A 166 -20.96 14.17 6.82
CA ASP A 166 -20.65 15.51 7.35
C ASP A 166 -21.50 16.57 6.64
N GLN A 167 -22.80 16.30 6.51
CA GLN A 167 -23.77 17.16 5.85
C GLN A 167 -24.88 17.57 6.81
N VAL A 168 -25.23 18.85 6.81
CA VAL A 168 -26.36 19.37 7.58
C VAL A 168 -27.31 20.15 6.68
N ILE A 169 -28.60 19.85 6.82
CA ILE A 169 -29.68 20.54 6.16
C ILE A 169 -30.31 21.50 7.17
N VAL A 170 -30.34 22.78 6.83
CA VAL A 170 -30.92 23.82 7.67
C VAL A 170 -32.31 24.14 7.12
N GLN A 171 -33.33 23.89 7.94
CA GLN A 171 -34.74 24.04 7.58
C GLN A 171 -35.44 25.11 8.42
N ALA A 172 -36.50 25.70 7.87
CA ALA A 172 -37.40 26.56 8.63
C ALA A 172 -38.20 25.72 9.64
N ARG A 173 -38.29 26.20 10.89
CA ARG A 173 -39.04 25.52 11.96
C ARG A 173 -40.51 25.96 12.04
N ALA A 174 -40.79 27.15 11.54
CA ALA A 174 -42.10 27.80 11.56
C ALA A 174 -42.29 28.59 10.27
N THR A 175 -43.53 28.95 9.97
CA THR A 175 -43.85 29.82 8.85
C THR A 175 -43.14 31.16 9.03
N SER A 176 -42.31 31.55 8.07
CA SER A 176 -41.46 32.72 8.24
C SER A 176 -41.17 33.44 6.93
N PHE A 177 -40.80 34.71 7.04
CA PHE A 177 -40.37 35.54 5.92
C PHE A 177 -38.87 35.80 6.03
N ILE A 178 -38.14 35.56 4.95
CA ILE A 178 -36.70 35.84 4.90
C ILE A 178 -36.52 37.34 4.68
N GLU A 179 -36.14 38.07 5.73
CA GLU A 179 -35.93 39.53 5.63
C GLU A 179 -34.55 39.86 5.08
N ARG A 180 -33.52 39.12 5.50
CA ARG A 180 -32.14 39.38 5.10
C ARG A 180 -31.35 38.08 4.93
N LEU A 181 -30.61 37.98 3.84
CA LEU A 181 -29.78 36.83 3.51
C LEU A 181 -28.31 37.26 3.53
N ARG A 182 -27.52 36.62 4.39
CA ARG A 182 -26.09 36.94 4.54
C ARG A 182 -25.21 36.12 3.59
N VAL A 183 -25.65 34.91 3.21
CA VAL A 183 -24.97 34.04 2.25
C VAL A 183 -25.62 34.19 0.88
N GLN A 184 -24.87 34.65 -0.12
CA GLN A 184 -25.45 35.08 -1.39
C GLN A 184 -25.44 33.98 -2.45
N ALA A 185 -24.49 33.05 -2.38
CA ALA A 185 -24.27 32.05 -3.41
C ALA A 185 -24.07 30.63 -2.86
N THR A 186 -24.30 29.65 -3.72
CA THR A 186 -23.79 28.31 -3.52
C THR A 186 -22.26 28.31 -3.61
N LEU A 187 -21.63 27.34 -2.95
CA LEU A 187 -20.19 27.19 -2.73
C LEU A 187 -19.55 28.25 -1.82
N ASP A 188 -20.33 29.17 -1.25
CA ASP A 188 -19.86 30.08 -0.22
C ASP A 188 -19.39 29.29 1.01
N ARG A 189 -18.20 29.64 1.50
CA ARG A 189 -17.63 29.04 2.71
C ARG A 189 -18.23 29.69 3.95
N VAL A 190 -18.63 28.85 4.91
CA VAL A 190 -19.20 29.28 6.19
C VAL A 190 -18.48 28.65 7.37
N VAL A 191 -18.38 29.38 8.48
CA VAL A 191 -17.88 28.85 9.75
C VAL A 191 -19.04 28.52 10.69
N LYS A 192 -18.83 27.57 11.61
CA LYS A 192 -19.82 27.23 12.63
C LYS A 192 -20.21 28.48 13.43
N GLY A 193 -21.51 28.71 13.57
CA GLY A 193 -22.08 29.88 14.25
C GLY A 193 -22.23 31.13 13.38
N GLN A 194 -21.76 31.12 12.13
CA GLN A 194 -21.90 32.25 11.23
C GLN A 194 -23.39 32.52 10.91
N PRO A 195 -23.86 33.78 10.98
CA PRO A 195 -25.19 34.16 10.52
C PRO A 195 -25.40 33.87 9.03
N LEU A 196 -26.46 33.12 8.71
CA LEU A 196 -26.86 32.74 7.35
C LEU A 196 -27.99 33.63 6.84
N ALA A 197 -29.04 33.80 7.64
CA ALA A 197 -30.21 34.59 7.30
C ALA A 197 -30.91 35.14 8.55
N GLU A 198 -31.67 36.21 8.38
CA GLU A 198 -32.60 36.76 9.35
C GLU A 198 -34.02 36.45 8.88
N LEU A 199 -34.79 35.75 9.73
CA LEU A 199 -36.17 35.37 9.46
C LEU A 199 -37.12 36.07 10.42
N TYR A 200 -38.21 36.60 9.89
CA TYR A 200 -39.33 37.10 10.67
C TYR A 200 -40.37 35.99 10.85
N VAL A 201 -40.70 35.67 12.10
CA VAL A 201 -41.63 34.58 12.47
C VAL A 201 -42.83 35.15 13.20
N PRO A 202 -43.92 35.50 12.50
CA PRO A 202 -45.07 36.17 13.12
C PRO A 202 -45.77 35.30 14.16
N ASP A 203 -45.87 33.99 13.93
CA ASP A 203 -46.57 33.04 14.81
C ASP A 203 -45.97 32.98 16.22
N TRP A 204 -44.68 33.33 16.36
CA TRP A 204 -44.01 33.33 17.66
C TRP A 204 -44.39 34.53 18.53
N ILE A 205 -44.83 35.64 17.94
CA ILE A 205 -45.17 36.86 18.69
C ILE A 205 -46.31 36.60 19.67
N ALA A 206 -47.36 35.91 19.23
CA ALA A 206 -48.51 35.58 20.06
C ALA A 206 -48.13 34.69 21.25
N ALA A 207 -47.34 33.64 21.03
CA ALA A 207 -46.88 32.73 22.08
C ALA A 207 -45.95 33.43 23.10
N GLN A 208 -45.13 34.36 22.63
CA GLN A 208 -44.23 35.13 23.50
C GLN A 208 -44.98 36.18 24.33
N GLU A 209 -45.96 36.91 23.76
CA GLU A 209 -46.78 37.85 24.54
C GLU A 209 -47.57 37.13 25.62
N GLU A 210 -48.10 35.94 25.33
CA GLU A 210 -48.77 35.13 26.33
C GLU A 210 -47.82 34.77 27.48
N PHE A 211 -46.64 34.23 27.18
CA PHE A 211 -45.63 33.92 28.20
C PHE A 211 -45.25 35.17 29.03
N LEU A 212 -45.01 36.30 28.36
CA LEU A 212 -44.65 37.55 29.02
C LEU A 212 -45.80 38.13 29.84
N SER A 213 -47.05 37.92 29.45
CA SER A 213 -48.22 38.38 30.20
C SER A 213 -48.43 37.56 31.47
N VAL A 214 -48.36 36.23 31.39
CA VAL A 214 -48.41 35.33 32.55
C VAL A 214 -47.27 35.64 33.52
N ARG A 215 -46.07 35.92 33.02
CA ARG A 215 -44.93 36.29 33.86
C ARG A 215 -45.06 37.68 34.50
N ARG A 216 -45.82 38.59 33.88
CA ARG A 216 -46.13 39.91 34.45
C ARG A 216 -47.26 39.85 35.49
N MET A 217 -48.07 38.78 35.49
CA MET A 217 -49.10 38.60 36.52
C MET A 217 -48.47 38.46 37.90
N GLN A 218 -49.11 39.08 38.88
CA GLN A 218 -48.76 38.94 40.29
C GLN A 218 -49.76 38.00 40.95
N GLY A 219 -49.28 36.94 41.59
CA GLY A 219 -50.14 35.94 42.24
C GLY A 219 -49.34 34.77 42.81
N ASN A 220 -49.98 34.02 43.71
CA ASN A 220 -49.44 32.75 44.23
C ASN A 220 -49.72 31.62 43.23
N ASP A 221 -48.80 30.66 43.12
CA ASP A 221 -48.93 29.43 42.31
C ASP A 221 -48.99 29.63 40.77
N LEU A 222 -48.30 30.65 40.24
CA LEU A 222 -48.21 30.90 38.79
C LEU A 222 -47.19 30.01 38.06
N ALA A 223 -46.42 29.19 38.78
CA ALA A 223 -45.33 28.40 38.21
C ALA A 223 -45.82 27.46 37.10
N GLY A 224 -46.93 26.75 37.34
CA GLY A 224 -47.52 25.86 36.33
C GLY A 224 -48.00 26.58 35.08
N LEU A 225 -48.50 27.82 35.20
CA LEU A 225 -48.92 28.63 34.07
C LEU A 225 -47.72 29.13 33.24
N VAL A 226 -46.66 29.55 33.93
CA VAL A 226 -45.41 29.97 33.27
C VAL A 226 -44.79 28.79 32.52
N ASP A 227 -44.76 27.60 33.11
CA ASP A 227 -44.26 26.39 32.46
C ASP A 227 -45.15 25.95 31.29
N GLY A 228 -46.47 26.08 31.41
CA GLY A 228 -47.40 25.84 30.32
C GLY A 228 -47.19 26.79 29.13
N ALA A 229 -46.99 28.08 29.39
CA ALA A 229 -46.69 29.07 28.36
C ALA A 229 -45.30 28.84 27.72
N ARG A 230 -44.30 28.44 28.52
CA ARG A 230 -42.98 28.02 28.02
C ARG A 230 -43.09 26.81 27.09
N GLN A 231 -43.91 25.82 27.46
CA GLN A 231 -44.14 24.65 26.63
C GLN A 231 -44.85 24.99 25.33
N ARG A 232 -45.76 25.96 25.34
CA ARG A 232 -46.41 26.45 24.12
C ARG A 232 -45.40 27.11 23.15
N MET A 233 -44.44 27.90 23.66
CA MET A 233 -43.35 28.44 22.84
C MET A 233 -42.51 27.31 22.17
N ARG A 234 -42.27 26.20 22.89
CA ARG A 234 -41.60 25.03 22.29
C ARG A 234 -42.45 24.36 21.22
N GLN A 235 -43.77 24.24 21.44
CA GLN A 235 -44.70 23.61 20.49
C GLN A 235 -44.79 24.37 19.16
N VAL A 236 -44.66 25.70 19.18
CA VAL A 236 -44.60 26.51 17.94
C VAL A 236 -43.22 26.51 17.27
N GLY A 237 -42.26 25.72 17.79
CA GLY A 237 -40.97 25.47 17.16
C GLY A 237 -39.80 26.32 17.65
N MET A 238 -39.96 27.10 18.73
CA MET A 238 -38.84 27.83 19.34
C MET A 238 -37.84 26.88 20.00
N SER A 239 -36.54 27.17 19.83
CA SER A 239 -35.47 26.50 20.57
C SER A 239 -35.36 27.00 22.01
N ASP A 240 -34.79 26.21 22.91
CA ASP A 240 -34.57 26.61 24.30
C ASP A 240 -33.71 27.88 24.42
N ALA A 241 -32.74 28.07 23.51
CA ALA A 241 -31.93 29.29 23.48
C ALA A 241 -32.76 30.54 23.13
N GLN A 242 -33.74 30.41 22.23
CA GLN A 242 -34.63 31.51 21.87
C GLN A 242 -35.64 31.81 22.98
N ILE A 243 -36.15 30.76 23.64
CA ILE A 243 -37.02 30.90 24.82
C ILE A 243 -36.27 31.63 25.95
N ALA A 244 -35.04 31.20 26.25
CA ALA A 244 -34.19 31.86 27.25
C ALA A 244 -33.89 33.33 26.90
N LEU A 245 -33.82 33.67 25.61
CA LEU A 245 -33.66 35.06 25.16
C LEU A 245 -34.90 35.90 25.46
N VAL A 246 -36.11 35.40 25.21
CA VAL A 246 -37.37 36.07 25.56
C VAL A 246 -37.51 36.20 27.08
N GLU A 247 -37.10 35.17 27.82
CA GLU A 247 -37.09 35.16 29.27
C GLU A 247 -36.16 36.24 29.83
N SER A 248 -34.91 36.30 29.36
CA SER A 248 -33.94 37.28 29.84
C SER A 248 -34.23 38.71 29.36
N SER A 249 -34.67 38.90 28.11
CA SER A 249 -34.96 40.23 27.56
C SER A 249 -36.25 40.83 28.09
N GLY A 250 -37.23 39.98 28.43
CA GLY A 250 -38.60 40.37 28.76
C GLY A 250 -39.34 41.10 27.64
N ARG A 251 -38.90 40.90 26.40
CA ARG A 251 -39.49 41.50 25.20
C ARG A 251 -39.67 40.43 24.14
N THR A 252 -40.68 40.61 23.29
CA THR A 252 -40.89 39.76 22.13
C THR A 252 -39.73 39.87 21.15
N GLN A 253 -39.34 38.73 20.59
CA GLN A 253 -38.30 38.53 19.59
C GLN A 253 -38.97 38.03 18.30
N PRO A 254 -39.40 38.95 17.42
CA PRO A 254 -40.06 38.59 16.17
C PRO A 254 -39.10 38.10 15.09
N ARG A 255 -37.81 38.45 15.22
CA ARG A 255 -36.74 38.11 14.26
C ARG A 255 -35.79 37.11 14.86
N ILE A 256 -35.38 36.15 14.04
CA ILE A 256 -34.39 35.14 14.42
C ILE A 256 -33.23 35.16 13.43
N THR A 257 -32.02 35.06 13.95
CA THR A 257 -30.84 34.84 13.13
C THR A 257 -30.59 33.34 13.03
N LEU A 258 -30.71 32.81 11.83
CA LEU A 258 -30.33 31.45 11.52
C LEU A 258 -28.81 31.40 11.37
N VAL A 259 -28.18 30.46 12.06
CA VAL A 259 -26.72 30.31 12.06
C VAL A 259 -26.30 28.96 11.49
N ALA A 260 -25.08 28.89 10.96
CA ALA A 260 -24.49 27.65 10.46
C ALA A 260 -24.21 26.67 11.62
N PRO A 261 -24.81 25.47 11.66
CA PRO A 261 -24.57 24.48 12.71
C PRO A 261 -23.18 23.84 12.64
N ILE A 262 -22.59 23.77 11.44
CA ILE A 262 -21.24 23.27 11.16
C ILE A 262 -20.50 24.27 10.25
N GLY A 263 -19.17 24.16 10.19
CA GLY A 263 -18.35 24.88 9.22
C GLY A 263 -18.15 24.05 7.96
N GLY A 264 -18.13 24.69 6.79
CA GLY A 264 -18.10 23.99 5.52
C GLY A 264 -18.39 24.91 4.34
N VAL A 265 -19.00 24.35 3.29
CA VAL A 265 -19.47 25.09 2.12
C VAL A 265 -20.97 24.88 1.92
N VAL A 266 -21.65 25.92 1.46
CA VAL A 266 -23.08 25.87 1.17
C VAL A 266 -23.28 25.21 -0.19
N THR A 267 -23.70 23.96 -0.23
CA THR A 267 -23.90 23.20 -1.48
C THR A 267 -25.22 23.52 -2.15
N GLU A 268 -26.26 23.83 -1.37
CA GLU A 268 -27.58 24.24 -1.87
C GLU A 268 -28.07 25.48 -1.11
N LEU A 269 -28.64 26.43 -1.87
CA LEU A 269 -29.25 27.66 -1.37
C LEU A 269 -30.64 27.81 -1.99
N MET A 270 -31.68 27.50 -1.21
CA MET A 270 -33.08 27.63 -1.66
C MET A 270 -33.75 28.92 -1.14
N ALA A 271 -33.17 29.52 -0.10
CA ALA A 271 -33.64 30.78 0.48
C ALA A 271 -33.28 31.98 -0.41
N ARG A 272 -34.24 32.89 -0.62
CA ARG A 272 -34.02 34.24 -1.18
C ARG A 272 -34.67 35.28 -0.29
N GLU A 273 -34.10 36.48 -0.27
CA GLU A 273 -34.70 37.62 0.43
C GLU A 273 -36.12 37.91 -0.09
N GLY A 274 -37.03 38.22 0.83
CA GLY A 274 -38.45 38.46 0.56
C GLY A 274 -39.32 37.21 0.43
N MET A 275 -38.73 36.00 0.36
CA MET A 275 -39.52 34.77 0.27
C MET A 275 -40.21 34.43 1.59
N SER A 276 -41.44 33.91 1.48
CA SER A 276 -42.11 33.19 2.55
C SER A 276 -41.72 31.71 2.49
N VAL A 277 -41.46 31.11 3.64
CA VAL A 277 -41.08 29.70 3.77
C VAL A 277 -41.95 29.01 4.79
N ALA A 278 -42.36 27.78 4.46
CA ALA A 278 -43.17 26.94 5.33
C ALA A 278 -42.29 26.16 6.31
N PRO A 279 -42.84 25.66 7.43
CA PRO A 279 -42.14 24.72 8.30
C PRO A 279 -41.67 23.49 7.50
N GLY A 280 -40.42 23.08 7.72
CA GLY A 280 -39.80 21.95 7.01
C GLY A 280 -39.18 22.30 5.65
N THR A 281 -39.38 23.51 5.13
CA THR A 281 -38.69 23.95 3.91
C THR A 281 -37.19 24.01 4.14
N THR A 282 -36.42 23.33 3.29
CA THR A 282 -34.96 23.43 3.24
C THR A 282 -34.54 24.81 2.77
N LEU A 283 -33.69 25.47 3.56
CA LEU A 283 -33.16 26.79 3.26
C LEU A 283 -31.72 26.70 2.75
N PHE A 284 -30.90 25.91 3.44
CA PHE A 284 -29.48 25.71 3.16
C PHE A 284 -29.09 24.25 3.30
N ARG A 285 -28.18 23.78 2.46
CA ARG A 285 -27.41 22.56 2.69
C ARG A 285 -25.95 22.93 2.86
N ILE A 286 -25.34 22.46 3.94
CA ILE A 286 -23.94 22.74 4.27
C ILE A 286 -23.20 21.41 4.34
N ASN A 287 -22.14 21.28 3.57
CA ASN A 287 -21.24 20.13 3.62
C ASN A 287 -19.92 20.55 4.26
N GLY A 288 -19.53 19.81 5.29
CA GLY A 288 -18.24 19.99 5.93
C GLY A 288 -17.09 19.63 4.99
N LEU A 289 -15.96 20.29 5.20
CA LEU A 289 -14.71 20.05 4.45
C LEU A 289 -13.64 19.37 5.33
N SER A 290 -14.03 18.94 6.54
CA SER A 290 -13.12 18.31 7.50
C SER A 290 -12.62 16.96 7.01
N THR A 291 -13.50 16.24 6.33
CA THR A 291 -13.27 14.93 5.73
C THR A 291 -13.97 14.91 4.38
N VAL A 292 -13.34 14.27 3.40
CA VAL A 292 -13.88 14.10 2.05
C VAL A 292 -13.87 12.62 1.69
N TRP A 293 -14.72 12.22 0.76
CA TRP A 293 -14.71 10.86 0.22
C TRP A 293 -13.86 10.84 -1.05
N ALA A 294 -12.95 9.87 -1.14
CA ALA A 294 -12.21 9.57 -2.36
C ALA A 294 -12.87 8.35 -3.00
N ASN A 295 -13.59 8.56 -4.09
CA ASN A 295 -14.28 7.52 -4.83
C ASN A 295 -13.39 7.06 -5.98
N ALA A 296 -12.92 5.82 -5.95
CA ALA A 296 -12.11 5.22 -7.01
C ALA A 296 -12.96 4.26 -7.85
N GLU A 297 -12.81 4.36 -9.17
CA GLU A 297 -13.50 3.50 -10.14
C GLU A 297 -12.54 2.39 -10.59
N VAL A 298 -12.73 1.19 -10.03
CA VAL A 298 -11.90 0.03 -10.35
C VAL A 298 -12.58 -0.79 -11.46
N PRO A 299 -11.86 -1.14 -12.55
CA PRO A 299 -12.41 -2.02 -13.58
C PRO A 299 -12.89 -3.34 -12.99
N GLU A 300 -14.05 -3.81 -13.45
CA GLU A 300 -14.67 -5.05 -12.95
C GLU A 300 -13.73 -6.25 -13.05
N SER A 301 -12.95 -6.34 -14.13
CA SER A 301 -11.95 -7.40 -14.34
C SER A 301 -10.85 -7.45 -13.28
N GLN A 302 -10.63 -6.35 -12.56
CA GLN A 302 -9.63 -6.22 -11.49
C GLN A 302 -10.25 -6.25 -10.08
N SER A 303 -11.58 -6.35 -9.96
CA SER A 303 -12.29 -6.34 -8.68
C SER A 303 -11.84 -7.46 -7.74
N ALA A 304 -11.52 -8.64 -8.28
CA ALA A 304 -11.04 -9.80 -7.51
C ALA A 304 -9.69 -9.57 -6.82
N LEU A 305 -8.93 -8.55 -7.24
CA LEU A 305 -7.66 -8.16 -6.63
C LEU A 305 -7.85 -7.30 -5.37
N LEU A 306 -9.04 -6.71 -5.19
CA LEU A 306 -9.36 -5.90 -4.01
C LEU A 306 -9.82 -6.80 -2.87
N ARG A 307 -9.15 -6.70 -1.73
CA ARG A 307 -9.53 -7.41 -0.51
C ARG A 307 -9.54 -6.44 0.67
N PRO A 308 -10.50 -6.57 1.60
CA PRO A 308 -10.34 -5.98 2.92
C PRO A 308 -9.00 -6.45 3.50
N GLY A 309 -8.21 -5.50 4.00
CA GLY A 309 -6.88 -5.77 4.55
C GLY A 309 -6.87 -6.81 5.66
#